data_AF-A0A1I8CKA1-F1
#
_entry.id   AF-A0A1I8CKA1-F1
#
_cell.length_a   1.000
_cell.length_b   1.000
_cell.length_c   1.000
_cell.angle_alpha   90.00
_cell.angle_beta   90.00
_cell.angle_gamma   90.00
#
_symmetry.space_group_name_H-M   'P 1'
#
loop_
_entity.id
_entity.type
_entity.pdbx_description
1 polymer ?
#
loop_
_entity_poly.entity_id
_entity_poly.type
_entity_poly.pdbx_seq_one_letter_code
_entity_poly.pdbx_strand_id
1 'polypeptide(L)'
;MLMMYVSARNYAGGDALAYLQHMQRFDKHKNISVHIDEYAAQTGISKFVHYYDAWNYDKNESSQLDPEALADHHFIIVGDYKEDVKQKATKVFGKSHRQYFGVETFDKLHMVKSKKFPYYWPILKFKDKLVVMRRKGDA
;
A
#
# COMPACT_ATOMS: atom_id res chain seq x y z
N MET A 1 -0.69 18.45 17.53
CA MET A 1 -1.47 17.31 17.00
C MET A 1 -1.36 17.11 15.49
N LEU A 2 -1.33 18.16 14.65
CA LEU A 2 -1.18 18.01 13.18
C LEU A 2 0.02 17.17 12.73
N MET A 3 1.22 17.47 13.23
CA MET A 3 2.44 16.72 12.85
C MET A 3 2.40 15.25 13.28
N MET A 4 1.79 14.95 14.44
CA MET A 4 1.56 13.56 14.86
C MET A 4 0.62 12.83 13.89
N TYR A 5 -0.47 13.49 13.46
CA TYR A 5 -1.39 12.91 12.48
C TYR A 5 -0.71 12.65 11.13
N VAL A 6 0.14 13.57 10.67
CA VAL A 6 0.96 13.37 9.45
C VAL A 6 1.93 12.20 9.63
N SER A 7 2.64 12.14 10.76
CA SER A 7 3.59 11.06 11.06
C SER A 7 2.93 9.69 11.06
N ALA A 8 1.70 9.58 11.58
CA ALA A 8 0.97 8.31 11.59
C ALA A 8 0.63 7.82 10.16
N ARG A 9 0.45 8.74 9.20
CA ARG A 9 0.10 8.44 7.81
C ARG A 9 1.30 8.16 6.89
N ASN A 10 2.52 8.12 7.44
CA ASN A 10 3.74 7.79 6.68
C ASN A 10 4.05 6.28 6.65
N TYR A 11 3.26 5.45 7.34
CA TYR A 11 3.46 4.00 7.44
C TYR A 11 2.41 3.19 6.67
N ALA A 12 2.13 3.59 5.42
CA ALA A 12 1.07 2.98 4.61
C ALA A 12 1.30 1.51 4.25
N GLY A 13 2.55 1.03 4.21
CA GLY A 13 2.82 -0.40 4.02
C GLY A 13 2.23 -1.23 5.14
N GLY A 14 2.45 -0.81 6.39
CA GLY A 14 1.87 -1.46 7.56
C GLY A 14 0.34 -1.47 7.51
N ASP A 15 -0.27 -0.32 7.19
CA ASP A 15 -1.73 -0.20 7.04
C ASP A 15 -2.27 -1.10 5.92
N ALA A 16 -1.60 -1.15 4.77
CA ALA A 16 -2.00 -1.97 3.63
C ALA A 16 -2.01 -3.45 3.98
N LEU A 17 -0.94 -3.93 4.61
CA LEU A 17 -0.82 -5.33 4.97
C LEU A 17 -1.79 -5.72 6.11
N ALA A 18 -1.95 -4.86 7.11
CA ALA A 18 -2.91 -5.09 8.19
C ALA A 18 -4.34 -5.14 7.65
N TYR A 19 -4.69 -4.23 6.75
CA TYR A 19 -6.01 -4.20 6.12
C TYR A 19 -6.25 -5.40 5.20
N LEU A 20 -5.24 -5.78 4.39
CA LEU A 20 -5.30 -6.98 3.56
C LEU A 20 -5.57 -8.23 4.40
N GLN A 21 -4.80 -8.42 5.47
CA GLN A 21 -4.98 -9.56 6.38
C GLN A 21 -6.36 -9.53 7.03
N HIS A 22 -6.81 -8.38 7.52
CA HIS A 22 -8.15 -8.25 8.10
C HIS A 22 -9.28 -8.62 7.12
N MET A 23 -9.16 -8.20 5.86
CA MET A 23 -10.14 -8.53 4.81
C MET A 23 -10.12 -10.01 4.44
N GLN A 24 -8.95 -10.65 4.47
CA GLN A 24 -8.75 -12.06 4.12
C GLN A 24 -8.66 -12.98 5.35
N ARG A 25 -9.18 -12.54 6.51
CA ARG A 25 -9.06 -13.27 7.78
C ARG A 25 -9.65 -14.68 7.78
N PHE A 26 -10.62 -14.94 6.89
CA PHE A 26 -11.22 -16.26 6.73
C PHE A 26 -10.31 -17.23 5.97
N ASP A 27 -9.35 -16.70 5.22
CA ASP A 27 -8.35 -17.42 4.45
C ASP A 27 -6.98 -17.46 5.16
N LYS A 28 -6.94 -17.18 6.46
CA LYS A 28 -5.71 -17.18 7.28
C LYS A 28 -4.93 -18.49 7.25
N HIS A 29 -5.61 -19.61 6.97
CA HIS A 29 -5.02 -20.96 6.94
C HIS A 29 -4.73 -21.46 5.51
N LYS A 30 -5.09 -20.67 4.49
CA LYS A 30 -4.78 -21.00 3.09
C LYS A 30 -3.35 -20.57 2.77
N ASN A 31 -2.73 -21.28 1.83
CA ASN A 31 -1.43 -20.90 1.30
C ASN A 31 -1.57 -19.72 0.33
N ILE A 32 -1.53 -18.51 0.87
CA ILE A 32 -1.63 -17.25 0.12
C ILE A 32 -0.23 -16.67 -0.05
N SER A 33 0.13 -16.34 -1.29
CA SER A 33 1.39 -15.67 -1.60
C SER A 33 1.17 -14.17 -1.80
N VAL A 34 1.93 -13.35 -1.08
CA VAL A 34 1.88 -11.88 -1.10
C VAL A 34 3.24 -11.34 -1.47
N HIS A 35 3.33 -10.64 -2.60
CA HIS A 35 4.52 -9.87 -2.94
C HIS A 35 4.47 -8.50 -2.25
N ILE A 36 5.59 -8.08 -1.68
CA ILE A 36 5.78 -6.81 -0.99
C ILE A 36 6.93 -6.08 -1.68
N ASP A 37 6.62 -4.94 -2.30
CA ASP A 37 7.65 -4.11 -2.92
C ASP A 37 8.50 -3.34 -1.89
N GLU A 38 9.58 -2.72 -2.38
CA GLU A 38 10.51 -1.95 -1.55
C GLU A 38 9.80 -0.82 -0.81
N TYR A 39 8.92 -0.09 -1.49
CA TYR A 39 8.19 1.03 -0.89
C TYR A 39 7.34 0.56 0.29
N ALA A 40 6.58 -0.52 0.12
CA ALA A 40 5.72 -1.05 1.17
C ALA A 40 6.56 -1.63 2.33
N ALA A 41 7.70 -2.25 2.04
CA ALA A 41 8.65 -2.69 3.06
C ALA A 41 9.20 -1.51 3.88
N GLN A 42 9.62 -0.43 3.22
CA GLN A 42 10.16 0.78 3.87
C GLN A 42 9.10 1.56 4.67
N THR A 43 7.83 1.43 4.31
CA THR A 43 6.71 2.14 4.94
C THR A 43 5.93 1.28 5.94
N GLY A 44 6.58 0.32 6.60
CA GLY A 44 6.06 -0.32 7.80
C GLY A 44 5.74 -1.82 7.69
N ILE A 45 6.06 -2.48 6.56
CA ILE A 45 5.95 -3.95 6.48
C ILE A 45 7.22 -4.61 7.02
N SER A 46 7.10 -5.19 8.22
CA SER A 46 8.14 -6.01 8.86
C SER A 46 7.61 -7.40 9.20
N LYS A 47 8.51 -8.33 9.57
CA LYS A 47 8.12 -9.69 9.97
C LYS A 47 7.16 -9.71 11.17
N PHE A 48 7.18 -8.68 12.02
CA PHE A 48 6.31 -8.60 13.21
C PHE A 48 4.83 -8.32 12.90
N VAL A 49 4.53 -7.84 11.69
CA VAL A 49 3.15 -7.56 11.24
C VAL A 49 2.60 -8.65 10.32
N HIS A 50 3.30 -9.77 10.20
CA HIS A 50 2.83 -10.96 9.49
C HIS A 50 2.02 -11.81 10.47
N TYR A 51 0.69 -11.71 10.46
CA TYR A 51 -0.16 -12.42 11.44
C TYR A 51 -0.57 -13.82 11.01
N TYR A 52 -0.41 -14.17 9.73
CA TYR A 52 -0.86 -15.46 9.20
C TYR A 52 0.33 -16.31 8.76
N ASP A 53 0.66 -17.31 9.58
CA ASP A 53 1.81 -18.19 9.36
C ASP A 53 1.70 -19.06 8.10
N ALA A 54 0.48 -19.33 7.63
CA ALA A 54 0.25 -20.10 6.40
C ALA A 54 0.50 -19.28 5.12
N TRP A 55 0.66 -17.96 5.24
CA TRP A 55 0.91 -17.09 4.11
C TRP A 55 2.40 -16.96 3.82
N ASN A 56 2.75 -16.86 2.54
CA ASN A 56 4.09 -16.55 2.09
C ASN A 56 4.21 -15.05 1.79
N TYR A 57 5.09 -14.36 2.51
CA TYR A 57 5.35 -12.93 2.35
C TYR A 57 6.70 -12.74 1.67
N ASP A 58 6.66 -12.53 0.36
CA ASP A 58 7.83 -12.41 -0.50
C ASP A 58 8.25 -10.94 -0.69
N LYS A 59 9.53 -10.67 -0.46
CA LYS A 59 10.14 -9.33 -0.57
C LYS A 59 11.24 -9.28 -1.63
N ASN A 60 11.25 -10.21 -2.58
CA ASN A 60 12.31 -10.27 -3.57
C ASN A 60 12.40 -8.97 -4.40
N GLU A 61 13.46 -8.20 -4.15
CA GLU A 61 13.68 -6.89 -4.78
C GLU A 61 13.97 -7.00 -6.28
N SER A 62 14.47 -8.17 -6.72
CA SER A 62 14.83 -8.38 -8.14
C SER A 62 13.61 -8.50 -9.06
N SER A 63 12.40 -8.72 -8.51
CA SER A 63 11.18 -9.01 -9.27
C SER A 63 10.10 -7.92 -9.18
N GLN A 64 10.39 -6.77 -8.57
CA GLN A 64 9.39 -5.75 -8.15
C GLN A 64 8.51 -5.16 -9.27
N LEU A 65 8.87 -5.36 -10.53
CA LEU A 65 8.12 -4.89 -11.70
C LEU A 65 8.07 -5.94 -12.82
N ASP A 66 8.37 -7.19 -12.53
CA ASP A 66 8.29 -8.28 -13.49
C ASP A 66 6.88 -8.91 -13.41
N PRO A 67 5.98 -8.62 -14.37
CA PRO A 67 4.62 -9.13 -14.33
C PRO A 67 4.53 -10.64 -14.54
N GLU A 68 5.56 -11.27 -15.13
CA GLU A 68 5.61 -12.72 -15.33
C GLU A 68 6.07 -13.41 -14.04
N ALA A 69 7.13 -12.91 -13.40
CA ALA A 69 7.61 -13.44 -12.13
C ALA A 69 6.59 -13.29 -10.99
N LEU A 70 5.76 -12.25 -11.03
CA LEU A 70 4.74 -11.98 -10.01
C LEU A 70 3.33 -12.48 -10.38
N ALA A 71 3.17 -13.19 -11.49
CA ALA A 71 1.86 -13.64 -11.96
C ALA A 71 1.18 -14.63 -10.99
N ASP A 72 1.98 -15.42 -10.28
CA ASP A 72 1.52 -16.48 -9.38
C ASP A 72 1.20 -15.98 -7.96
N HIS A 73 1.63 -14.78 -7.59
CA HIS A 73 1.25 -14.19 -6.31
C HIS A 73 -0.25 -13.88 -6.30
N HIS A 74 -0.89 -14.08 -5.15
CA HIS A 74 -2.32 -13.82 -5.00
C HIS A 74 -2.56 -12.31 -4.80
N PHE A 75 -1.62 -11.68 -4.09
CA PHE A 75 -1.62 -10.24 -3.84
C PHE A 75 -0.26 -9.65 -4.14
N ILE A 76 -0.27 -8.44 -4.70
CA ILE A 76 0.92 -7.62 -4.92
C ILE A 76 0.68 -6.28 -4.23
N ILE A 77 1.54 -5.95 -3.28
CA ILE A 77 1.55 -4.65 -2.60
C ILE A 77 2.64 -3.82 -3.27
N VAL A 78 2.24 -2.75 -3.97
CA VAL A 78 3.15 -1.87 -4.70
C VAL A 78 2.92 -0.41 -4.34
N GLY A 79 4.01 0.34 -4.22
CA GLY A 79 4.02 1.75 -3.87
C GLY A 79 4.95 2.59 -4.73
N ASP A 80 4.75 3.91 -4.67
CA ASP A 80 5.63 4.87 -5.33
C ASP A 80 5.58 6.23 -4.61
N TYR A 81 6.72 6.91 -4.52
CA TYR A 81 6.81 8.23 -3.92
C TYR A 81 6.35 9.37 -4.84
N LYS A 82 6.47 9.19 -6.16
CA LYS A 82 6.40 10.28 -7.14
C LYS A 82 5.23 10.14 -8.11
N GLU A 83 4.97 8.92 -8.58
CA GLU A 83 3.99 8.66 -9.62
C GLU A 83 2.61 8.27 -9.06
N ASP A 84 1.59 8.30 -9.93
CA ASP A 84 0.30 7.71 -9.61
C ASP A 84 0.44 6.18 -9.59
N VAL A 85 0.58 5.65 -8.38
CA VAL A 85 0.80 4.22 -8.14
C VAL A 85 -0.29 3.35 -8.78
N LYS A 86 -1.55 3.83 -8.85
CA LYS A 86 -2.65 3.04 -9.42
C LYS A 86 -2.48 2.88 -10.92
N GLN A 87 -2.09 3.95 -11.60
CA GLN A 87 -1.83 3.92 -13.04
C GLN A 87 -0.61 3.04 -13.35
N LYS A 88 0.47 3.19 -12.58
CA LYS A 88 1.68 2.35 -12.70
C LYS A 88 1.35 0.87 -12.52
N ALA A 89 0.70 0.51 -11.43
CA ALA A 89 0.34 -0.88 -11.12
C ALA A 89 -0.60 -1.47 -12.16
N THR A 90 -1.58 -0.70 -12.65
CA THR A 90 -2.50 -1.15 -13.69
C THR A 90 -1.79 -1.34 -15.03
N LYS A 91 -0.83 -0.48 -15.38
CA LYS A 91 -0.04 -0.61 -16.60
C LYS A 91 0.82 -1.88 -16.60
N VAL A 92 1.43 -2.21 -15.45
CA VAL A 92 2.34 -3.35 -15.32
C VAL A 92 1.58 -4.66 -15.11
N PHE A 93 0.70 -4.70 -14.10
CA PHE A 93 0.04 -5.92 -13.64
C PHE A 93 -1.40 -6.07 -14.12
N GLY A 94 -1.95 -5.11 -14.87
CA GLY A 94 -3.36 -5.10 -15.26
C GLY A 94 -3.81 -6.29 -16.09
N LYS A 95 -2.88 -7.08 -16.66
CA LYS A 95 -3.21 -8.36 -17.31
C LYS A 95 -3.56 -9.44 -16.27
N SER A 96 -2.66 -9.71 -15.33
CA SER A 96 -2.76 -10.79 -14.33
C SER A 96 -3.58 -10.41 -13.08
N HIS A 97 -3.51 -9.14 -12.67
CA HIS A 97 -4.11 -8.64 -11.44
C HIS A 97 -5.12 -7.51 -11.71
N ARG A 98 -6.05 -7.34 -10.78
CA ARG A 98 -6.96 -6.19 -10.69
C ARG A 98 -6.65 -5.39 -9.43
N GLN A 99 -6.91 -4.08 -9.46
CA GLN A 99 -6.83 -3.26 -8.25
C GLN A 99 -7.81 -3.80 -7.20
N TYR A 100 -7.32 -3.99 -5.97
CA TYR A 100 -8.13 -4.41 -4.85
C TYR A 100 -8.49 -3.20 -3.97
N PHE A 101 -7.49 -2.47 -3.48
CA PHE A 101 -7.69 -1.19 -2.78
C PHE A 101 -6.41 -0.33 -2.81
N GLY A 102 -6.56 0.97 -2.61
CA GLY A 102 -5.45 1.92 -2.42
C GLY A 102 -5.30 2.31 -0.95
N VAL A 103 -4.10 2.74 -0.56
CA VAL A 103 -3.83 3.29 0.76
C VAL A 103 -3.34 4.73 0.64
N GLU A 104 -4.11 5.63 1.25
CA GLU A 104 -3.83 7.05 1.27
C GLU A 104 -2.71 7.40 2.24
N THR A 105 -1.69 8.07 1.72
CA THR A 105 -0.54 8.60 2.48
C THR A 105 -0.54 10.12 2.44
N PHE A 106 0.21 10.72 3.36
CA PHE A 106 0.50 12.14 3.30
C PHE A 106 1.25 12.50 2.01
N ASP A 107 0.75 13.52 1.31
CA ASP A 107 1.42 14.10 0.14
C ASP A 107 2.04 15.45 0.48
N LYS A 108 1.20 16.43 0.83
CA LYS A 108 1.62 17.84 0.99
C LYS A 108 0.84 18.57 2.07
N LEU A 109 1.50 19.56 2.67
CA LEU A 109 0.89 20.54 3.57
C LEU A 109 0.80 21.88 2.83
N HIS A 110 -0.40 22.47 2.81
CA HIS A 110 -0.62 23.84 2.32
C HIS A 110 -1.05 24.75 3.47
N MET A 111 -0.61 26.01 3.42
CA MET A 111 -1.05 27.03 4.37
C MET A 111 -2.03 27.96 3.67
N VAL A 112 -3.25 28.06 4.21
CA VAL A 112 -4.28 28.96 3.68
C VAL A 112 -4.39 30.19 4.57
N LYS A 113 -4.38 31.37 3.97
CA LYS A 113 -4.57 32.63 4.70
C LYS A 113 -6.04 32.81 5.09
N SER A 114 -6.27 33.22 6.32
CA SER A 114 -7.58 33.57 6.88
C SER A 114 -7.57 35.04 7.30
N LYS A 115 -8.73 35.69 7.20
CA LYS A 115 -8.92 37.07 7.71
C LYS A 115 -9.10 37.13 9.23
N LYS A 116 -9.43 36.00 9.87
CA LYS A 116 -9.63 35.87 11.32
C LYS A 116 -8.58 34.95 11.92
N PHE A 117 -8.18 35.24 13.15
CA PHE A 117 -7.25 34.39 13.88
C PHE A 117 -7.81 32.94 14.03
N PRO A 118 -7.01 31.90 13.75
CA PRO A 118 -5.62 31.97 13.28
C PRO A 118 -5.52 32.36 11.79
N TYR A 119 -4.65 33.32 11.50
CA TYR A 119 -4.50 33.92 10.16
C TYR A 119 -3.92 32.96 9.11
N TYR A 120 -3.37 31.82 9.54
CA TYR A 120 -2.92 30.75 8.68
C TYR A 120 -3.48 29.42 9.17
N TRP A 121 -4.10 28.66 8.27
CA TRP A 121 -4.64 27.34 8.57
C TRP A 121 -3.94 26.26 7.73
N PRO A 122 -3.43 25.20 8.36
CA PRO A 122 -2.83 24.08 7.65
C PRO A 122 -3.91 23.21 6.99
N ILE A 123 -3.75 22.93 5.70
CA ILE A 123 -4.54 21.95 4.95
C ILE A 123 -3.62 20.82 4.50
N LEU A 124 -3.93 19.61 4.96
CA LEU A 124 -3.24 18.40 4.54
C LEU A 124 -3.87 17.84 3.26
N LYS A 125 -3.03 17.42 2.32
CA LYS A 125 -3.44 16.65 1.15
C LYS A 125 -2.91 15.24 1.28
N PHE A 126 -3.79 14.29 0.97
CA PHE A 126 -3.50 12.87 0.94
C PHE A 126 -3.61 12.36 -0.50
N LYS A 127 -2.81 11.34 -0.81
CA LYS A 127 -2.86 10.63 -2.09
C LYS A 127 -2.55 9.17 -1.88
N ASP A 128 -3.12 8.33 -2.74
CA ASP A 128 -2.74 6.94 -2.83
C ASP A 128 -1.30 6.84 -3.36
N LYS A 129 -0.39 6.44 -2.48
CA LYS A 129 1.01 6.12 -2.84
C LYS A 129 1.30 4.63 -2.73
N LEU A 130 0.31 3.85 -2.31
CA LEU A 130 0.40 2.40 -2.24
C LEU A 130 -0.93 1.81 -2.72
N VAL A 131 -0.85 0.73 -3.48
CA VAL A 131 -2.00 -0.02 -3.98
C VAL A 131 -1.77 -1.50 -3.78
N VAL A 132 -2.83 -2.19 -3.36
CA VAL A 132 -2.87 -3.64 -3.30
C VAL A 132 -3.60 -4.14 -4.52
N MET A 133 -2.93 -5.00 -5.26
CA MET A 133 -3.45 -5.68 -6.43
C MET A 133 -3.81 -7.11 -6.03
N ARG A 134 -4.90 -7.63 -6.60
CA ARG A 134 -5.37 -9.01 -6.39
C ARG A 134 -5.37 -9.76 -7.72
N ARG A 135 -4.88 -11.00 -7.72
CA ARG A 135 -4.88 -11.85 -8.93
C ARG A 135 -6.30 -12.02 -9.46
N LYS A 136 -6.46 -11.98 -10.78
CA LYS A 136 -7.75 -12.26 -11.43
C LYS A 136 -8.03 -13.75 -11.38
N GLY A 137 -9.30 -14.11 -11.14
CA GLY A 137 -9.72 -15.51 -11.02
C GLY A 137 -9.75 -16.03 -9.58
N ASP A 138 -9.11 -15.35 -8.64
CA ASP A 138 -9.26 -15.65 -7.22
C ASP A 138 -10.63 -15.13 -6.73
N ALA A 139 -11.42 -16.03 -6.13
CA ALA A 139 -12.78 -15.78 -5.61
C ALA A 139 -12.74 -14.84 -4.39
#